data_AF-A0A2A4ZLD8-F1
#
_entry.id   AF-A0A2A4ZLD8-F1
#
_cell.length_a   1.000
_cell.length_b   1.000
_cell.length_c   1.000
_cell.angle_alpha   90.00
_cell.angle_beta   90.00
_cell.angle_gamma   90.00
#
_symmetry.space_group_name_H-M   'P 1'
#
loop_
_entity.id
_entity.type
_entity.pdbx_description
1 polymer ?
#
loop_
_entity_poly.entity_id
_entity_poly.type
_entity_poly.pdbx_seq_one_letter_code
_entity_poly.pdbx_strand_id
1 'polypeptide(L)'
;MKRGCVLCRVVSLVLALTLAGLGYTFVVKGNVEPHADGRTVVLLSADERNMVLGEMRGLLEAVQAVVQAAVEGDMEAVSAAAREVGMAAAEGESGYDWQASTGLHDLGHGHPQGV
;
A
#
# COMPACT_ATOMS: atom_id res chain seq x y z
N MET A 1 -9.83 -23.14 -44.15
CA MET A 1 -8.75 -22.33 -43.54
C MET A 1 -9.23 -21.08 -42.78
N LYS A 2 -10.44 -20.53 -43.02
CA LYS A 2 -10.95 -19.33 -42.31
C LYS A 2 -11.38 -19.58 -40.84
N ARG A 3 -11.85 -20.80 -40.52
CA ARG A 3 -12.35 -21.16 -39.18
C ARG A 3 -11.27 -21.13 -38.08
N GLY A 4 -10.01 -21.47 -38.38
CA GLY A 4 -8.91 -21.40 -37.42
C GLY A 4 -8.52 -19.97 -37.05
N CYS A 5 -8.51 -19.05 -38.02
CA CYS A 5 -8.24 -17.63 -37.77
C CYS A 5 -9.35 -16.93 -36.97
N VAL A 6 -10.61 -17.34 -37.19
CA VAL A 6 -11.76 -16.86 -36.39
C VAL A 6 -11.71 -17.44 -34.98
N LEU A 7 -11.38 -18.73 -34.82
CA LEU A 7 -11.26 -19.35 -33.49
C LEU A 7 -10.16 -18.68 -32.66
N CYS A 8 -8.97 -18.45 -33.23
CA CYS A 8 -7.90 -17.75 -32.53
C CYS A 8 -8.31 -16.32 -32.15
N ARG A 9 -8.98 -15.58 -33.05
CA ARG A 9 -9.48 -14.24 -32.74
C ARG A 9 -10.52 -14.23 -31.61
N VAL A 10 -11.42 -15.21 -31.59
CA VAL A 10 -12.44 -15.33 -30.53
C VAL A 10 -11.77 -15.63 -29.20
N VAL A 11 -10.85 -16.60 -29.14
CA VAL A 11 -10.11 -16.93 -27.91
C VAL A 11 -9.31 -15.73 -27.40
N SER A 12 -8.59 -15.03 -28.28
CA SER A 12 -7.83 -13.83 -27.89
C SER A 12 -8.73 -12.70 -27.41
N LEU A 13 -9.89 -12.47 -28.04
CA LEU A 13 -10.85 -11.45 -27.58
C LEU A 13 -11.45 -11.81 -26.22
N VAL A 14 -11.84 -13.07 -26.02
CA VAL A 14 -12.38 -13.51 -24.72
C VAL A 14 -11.34 -13.31 -23.62
N LEU A 15 -10.08 -13.72 -23.85
CA LEU A 15 -9.01 -13.55 -22.87
C LEU A 15 -8.73 -12.08 -22.57
N ALA A 16 -8.71 -11.22 -23.60
CA ALA A 16 -8.53 -9.78 -23.43
C ALA A 16 -9.65 -9.16 -22.59
N LEU A 17 -10.90 -9.55 -22.86
CA LEU A 17 -12.05 -9.08 -22.09
C LEU A 17 -12.04 -9.57 -20.64
N THR A 18 -11.63 -10.82 -20.39
CA THR A 18 -11.51 -11.32 -19.02
C THR A 18 -10.44 -10.59 -18.23
N LEU A 19 -9.27 -10.33 -18.83
CA LEU A 19 -8.21 -9.57 -18.17
C LEU A 19 -8.62 -8.12 -17.92
N ALA A 20 -9.29 -7.48 -18.89
CA ALA A 20 -9.82 -6.13 -18.72
C ALA A 20 -10.89 -6.06 -17.61
N GLY A 21 -11.80 -7.03 -17.54
CA GLY A 21 -12.84 -7.08 -16.51
C GLY A 21 -12.28 -7.34 -15.10
N LEU A 22 -11.29 -8.23 -14.98
CA LEU A 22 -10.58 -8.43 -13.72
C LEU A 22 -9.81 -7.17 -13.32
N GLY A 23 -9.05 -6.58 -14.24
CA GLY A 23 -8.33 -5.33 -14.01
C GLY A 23 -9.26 -4.21 -13.54
N TYR A 24 -10.42 -4.04 -14.17
CA TYR A 24 -11.42 -3.07 -13.74
C TYR A 24 -11.95 -3.34 -12.32
N THR A 25 -12.29 -4.60 -12.04
CA THR A 25 -12.86 -4.98 -10.73
C THR A 25 -11.85 -4.77 -9.60
N PHE A 26 -10.59 -5.16 -9.81
CA PHE A 26 -9.56 -5.04 -8.78
C PHE A 26 -9.01 -3.61 -8.63
N VAL A 27 -8.82 -2.87 -9.74
CA VAL A 27 -8.18 -1.54 -9.71
C VAL A 27 -9.18 -0.42 -9.47
N VAL A 28 -10.36 -0.48 -10.10
CA VAL A 28 -11.32 0.64 -10.08
C VAL A 28 -12.39 0.42 -9.02
N LYS A 29 -12.98 -0.78 -8.98
CA LYS A 29 -14.09 -1.05 -8.07
C LYS A 29 -13.60 -1.37 -6.66
N GLY A 30 -12.54 -2.16 -6.52
CA GLY A 30 -12.04 -2.64 -5.23
C GLY A 30 -13.05 -3.54 -4.49
N ASN A 31 -12.68 -3.97 -3.28
CA ASN A 31 -13.57 -4.72 -2.37
C ASN A 31 -14.20 -3.78 -1.35
N VAL A 32 -15.08 -2.89 -1.82
CA VAL A 32 -15.67 -1.83 -1.02
C VAL A 32 -17.17 -1.68 -1.20
N GLU A 33 -17.85 -1.16 -0.18
CA GLU A 33 -19.29 -0.88 -0.18
C GLU A 33 -19.57 0.51 0.42
N PRO A 34 -20.56 1.26 -0.10
CA PRO A 34 -20.99 2.51 0.53
C PRO A 34 -21.56 2.27 1.94
N HIS A 35 -21.18 3.14 2.87
CA HIS A 35 -21.70 3.17 4.23
C HIS A 35 -22.84 4.18 4.35
N ALA A 36 -23.72 3.97 5.34
CA ALA A 36 -24.89 4.82 5.57
C ALA A 36 -24.55 6.28 5.92
N ASP A 37 -23.33 6.53 6.41
CA ASP A 37 -22.83 7.87 6.73
C ASP A 37 -22.06 8.53 5.57
N GLY A 38 -22.05 7.92 4.39
CA GLY A 38 -21.37 8.43 3.20
C GLY A 38 -19.90 8.02 3.07
N ARG A 39 -19.35 7.21 3.99
CA ARG A 39 -18.00 6.64 3.84
C ARG A 39 -18.00 5.42 2.93
N THR A 40 -16.82 5.05 2.45
CA THR A 40 -16.60 3.78 1.73
C THR A 40 -16.00 2.77 2.70
N VAL A 41 -16.69 1.65 2.93
CA VAL A 41 -16.22 0.57 3.79
C VAL A 41 -15.30 -0.34 2.99
N VAL A 42 -14.12 -0.63 3.54
CA VAL A 42 -13.26 -1.70 3.03
C VAL A 42 -13.73 -3.01 3.65
N LEU A 43 -14.15 -3.97 2.82
CA LEU A 43 -14.58 -5.27 3.29
C LEU A 43 -13.32 -6.12 3.54
N LEU A 44 -13.11 -6.49 4.80
CA LEU A 44 -12.00 -7.32 5.24
C LEU A 44 -12.51 -8.69 5.67
N SER A 45 -11.76 -9.73 5.36
CA SER A 45 -11.89 -11.04 6.01
C SER A 45 -11.52 -10.94 7.50
N ALA A 46 -11.85 -11.99 8.27
CA ALA A 46 -11.49 -12.05 9.68
C ALA A 46 -9.98 -11.94 9.90
N ASP A 47 -9.18 -12.60 9.05
CA ASP A 47 -7.72 -12.61 9.16
C ASP A 47 -7.12 -11.25 8.79
N GLU A 48 -7.58 -10.62 7.70
CA GLU A 48 -7.13 -9.28 7.32
C GLU A 48 -7.48 -8.25 8.39
N ARG A 49 -8.68 -8.35 9.00
CA ARG A 49 -9.06 -7.49 10.12
C ARG A 49 -8.15 -7.71 11.33
N ASN A 50 -7.81 -8.96 11.64
CA ASN A 50 -6.90 -9.27 12.75
C ASN A 50 -5.49 -8.72 12.52
N MET A 51 -5.00 -8.76 11.28
CA MET A 51 -3.74 -8.15 10.88
C MET A 51 -3.78 -6.62 11.08
N VAL A 52 -4.78 -5.94 10.51
CA VAL A 52 -4.94 -4.48 10.68
C VAL A 52 -5.04 -4.11 12.16
N LEU A 53 -5.83 -4.83 12.96
CA LEU A 53 -5.92 -4.58 14.40
C LEU A 53 -4.63 -4.92 15.16
N GLY A 54 -3.82 -5.85 14.64
CA GLY A 54 -2.47 -6.13 15.12
C GLY A 54 -1.57 -4.91 14.97
N GLU A 55 -1.48 -4.38 13.75
CA GLU A 55 -0.69 -3.18 13.44
C GLU A 55 -1.17 -1.96 14.24
N MET A 56 -2.49 -1.76 14.37
CA MET A 56 -3.04 -0.68 15.19
C MET A 56 -2.69 -0.81 16.67
N ARG A 57 -2.61 -2.04 17.22
CA ARG A 57 -2.16 -2.25 18.61
C ARG A 57 -0.67 -1.92 18.77
N GLY A 58 0.17 -2.39 17.85
CA GLY A 58 1.60 -2.04 17.86
C GLY A 58 1.83 -0.53 17.76
N LEU A 59 1.09 0.16 16.88
CA LEU A 59 1.10 1.62 16.78
C LEU A 59 0.74 2.30 18.11
N LEU A 60 -0.29 1.82 18.81
CA LEU A 60 -0.71 2.38 20.09
C LEU A 60 0.32 2.13 21.21
N GLU A 61 0.96 0.97 21.23
CA GLU A 61 2.05 0.65 22.17
C GLU A 61 3.23 1.60 21.97
N ALA A 62 3.63 1.85 20.72
CA ALA A 62 4.68 2.80 20.40
C ALA A 62 4.32 4.26 20.79
N VAL A 63 3.06 4.68 20.57
CA VAL A 63 2.58 6.00 21.02
C VAL A 63 2.70 6.13 22.54
N GLN A 64 2.36 5.07 23.29
CA GLN A 64 2.52 5.08 24.75
C GLN A 64 3.99 5.21 25.16
N ALA A 65 4.90 4.45 24.52
CA ALA A 65 6.33 4.53 24.78
C ALA A 65 6.90 5.93 24.48
N VAL A 66 6.49 6.55 23.36
CA VAL A 66 6.87 7.93 23.00
C VAL A 66 6.41 8.91 24.07
N VAL A 67 5.16 8.84 24.52
CA VAL A 67 4.63 9.75 25.53
C VAL A 67 5.36 9.58 26.86
N GLN A 68 5.65 8.33 27.26
CA GLN A 68 6.41 8.06 28.48
C GLN A 68 7.83 8.63 28.42
N ALA A 69 8.56 8.34 27.34
CA ALA A 69 9.91 8.85 27.14
C ALA A 69 9.94 10.39 27.11
N ALA A 70 8.93 11.02 26.50
CA ALA A 70 8.81 12.48 26.49
C ALA A 70 8.60 13.07 27.90
N VAL A 71 7.82 12.40 28.76
CA VAL A 71 7.64 12.81 30.17
C VAL A 71 8.93 12.65 30.96
N GLU A 72 9.71 11.61 30.67
CA GLU A 72 11.01 11.34 31.30
C GLU A 72 12.13 12.25 30.75
N GLY A 73 11.87 12.99 29.67
CA GLY A 73 12.84 13.88 29.02
C GLY A 73 13.85 13.15 28.12
N ASP A 74 13.61 11.88 27.80
CA ASP A 74 14.49 11.05 26.98
C ASP A 74 14.08 11.11 25.51
N MET A 75 14.67 12.06 24.78
CA MET A 75 14.37 12.27 23.35
C MET A 75 15.01 11.20 22.45
N GLU A 76 16.02 10.46 22.93
CA GLU A 76 16.59 9.33 22.18
C GLU A 76 15.59 8.18 22.16
N ALA A 77 15.01 7.85 23.32
CA ALA A 77 13.95 6.86 23.45
C ALA A 77 12.67 7.25 22.69
N VAL A 78 12.30 8.53 22.66
CA VAL A 78 11.23 9.04 21.79
C VAL A 78 11.51 8.71 20.32
N SER A 79 12.74 9.01 19.86
CA SER A 79 13.12 8.79 18.47
C SER A 79 13.14 7.31 18.08
N ALA A 80 13.56 6.44 19.00
CA ALA A 80 13.60 5.00 18.81
C ALA A 80 12.18 4.43 18.69
N ALA A 81 11.32 4.69 19.67
CA ALA A 81 9.93 4.22 19.68
C ALA A 81 9.13 4.71 18.47
N ALA A 82 9.34 5.97 18.03
CA ALA A 82 8.68 6.50 16.84
C ALA A 82 9.13 5.82 15.54
N ARG A 83 10.40 5.38 15.46
CA ARG A 83 10.93 4.71 14.26
C ARG A 83 10.41 3.28 14.09
N GLU A 84 10.06 2.60 15.18
CA GLU A 84 9.51 1.24 15.16
C GLU A 84 8.14 1.16 14.46
N VAL A 85 7.40 2.27 14.37
CA VAL A 85 6.06 2.33 13.77
C VAL A 85 5.94 3.37 12.65
N GLY A 86 7.07 3.95 12.24
CA GLY A 86 7.15 4.98 11.21
C GLY A 86 7.56 4.44 9.84
N MET A 87 7.91 5.34 8.92
CA MET A 87 8.32 4.98 7.55
C MET A 87 9.49 3.98 7.50
N ALA A 88 10.40 4.02 8.49
CA ALA A 88 11.51 3.07 8.60
C ALA A 88 11.03 1.63 8.85
N ALA A 89 9.92 1.44 9.56
CA ALA A 89 9.31 0.12 9.73
C ALA A 89 8.62 -0.36 8.45
N ALA A 90 8.10 0.56 7.65
CA ALA A 90 7.40 0.28 6.39
C ALA A 90 8.32 -0.01 5.19
N GLU A 91 9.65 0.17 5.31
CA GLU A 91 10.60 -0.09 4.22
C GLU A 91 10.56 -1.55 3.73
N GLY A 92 10.29 -2.51 4.63
CA GLY A 92 10.12 -3.92 4.30
C GLY A 92 8.75 -4.28 3.72
N GLU A 93 7.76 -3.39 3.82
CA GLU A 93 6.36 -3.62 3.40
C GLU A 93 6.04 -3.03 2.03
N SER A 94 6.87 -2.09 1.54
CA SER A 94 6.69 -1.44 0.24
C SER A 94 7.09 -2.36 -0.92
N GLY A 95 6.27 -3.37 -1.21
CA GLY A 95 6.31 -4.15 -2.44
C GLY A 95 5.93 -3.36 -3.71
N TYR A 96 6.07 -2.04 -3.70
CA TYR A 96 5.88 -1.18 -4.87
C TYR A 96 7.12 -0.33 -5.07
N ASP A 97 8.01 -0.86 -5.88
CA ASP A 97 9.02 -0.11 -6.61
C ASP A 97 8.33 0.89 -7.58
N TRP A 98 7.73 1.95 -7.02
CA TRP A 98 7.27 3.11 -7.80
C TRP A 98 8.47 3.85 -8.45
N GLN A 99 9.72 3.53 -8.04
CA GLN A 99 10.94 4.02 -8.65
C GLN A 99 11.26 3.36 -10.00
N ALA A 100 10.95 2.08 -10.24
CA ALA A 100 11.11 1.47 -11.57
C ALA A 100 10.08 1.98 -12.58
N SER A 101 8.88 2.37 -12.12
CA SER A 101 7.82 2.86 -13.01
C SER A 101 8.06 4.29 -13.50
N THR A 102 8.80 5.13 -12.76
CA THR A 102 8.88 6.56 -13.09
C THR A 102 10.04 6.92 -14.03
N GLY A 103 10.98 6.00 -14.31
CA GLY A 103 12.12 6.31 -15.20
C GLY A 103 12.90 7.57 -14.78
N LEU A 104 12.74 8.02 -13.53
CA LEU A 104 13.16 9.32 -13.04
C LEU A 104 14.39 9.17 -12.14
N HIS A 105 15.39 8.43 -12.64
CA HIS A 105 16.70 8.33 -12.00
C HIS A 105 17.67 9.45 -12.43
N ASP A 106 17.23 10.45 -13.21
CA ASP A 106 18.15 11.43 -13.81
C ASP A 106 17.70 12.91 -13.72
N LEU A 107 16.84 13.30 -12.76
CA LEU A 107 16.49 14.71 -12.53
C LEU A 107 16.47 15.09 -11.04
N GLY A 108 17.56 14.80 -10.33
CA GLY A 108 17.67 15.18 -8.90
C GLY A 108 19.09 15.31 -8.34
N HIS A 109 20.15 15.19 -9.13
CA HIS A 109 21.49 15.59 -8.69
C HIS A 109 21.65 17.11 -8.84
N GLY A 110 21.20 17.81 -7.80
CA GLY A 110 21.31 19.26 -7.71
C GLY A 110 21.11 19.80 -6.30
N HIS A 111 21.60 19.09 -5.27
CA HIS A 111 21.80 19.71 -3.96
C HIS A 111 23.30 19.93 -3.75
N PRO A 112 23.81 21.18 -3.82
CA PRO A 112 25.17 21.45 -3.39
C PRO A 112 25.28 21.12 -1.89
N GLN A 113 26.26 20.28 -1.58
CA GLN A 113 26.83 20.17 -0.24
C GLN A 113 27.61 21.46 0.03
N GLY A 114 27.16 22.24 1.02
CA GLY A 114 27.87 23.43 1.48
C GLY A 114 26.95 24.39 2.24
N VAL A 115 26.81 24.20 3.55
CA VAL A 115 27.53 24.88 4.66
C VAL A 115 26.89 24.39 5.96
#